data_AF-A0A096CS73-F1
#
_entry.id   AF-A0A096CS73-F1
#
_cell.length_a   1.000
_cell.length_b   1.000
_cell.length_c   1.000
_cell.angle_alpha   90.00
_cell.angle_beta   90.00
_cell.angle_gamma   90.00
#
_symmetry.space_group_name_H-M   'P 1'
#
loop_
_entity.id
_entity.type
_entity.pdbx_description
1 polymer ?
#
loop_
_entity_poly.entity_id
_entity_poly.type
_entity_poly.pdbx_seq_one_letter_code
_entity_poly.pdbx_strand_id
1 'polypeptide(L)'
;MELLYPIDNEFRHSIPLDGSWYFAFDENQIGWEAGIPKRTVVNVPADIQDSFIKPTERSFSGTMWYERTMFIPKEWLGETVYLHFEGVGRRAEIYVNGSVAGRHEGVFIPFAIDITRQIRYGEENKIVIQISNGITPYDLPTGHVRVGADGRKVNVNHSDYPVPTGLYASVHLCTVPQNRITDVDYHIEKVTPEEAVIHYMVKIKGNCLVTAILRDREGRVVATSVGGNGRLLIHTPHLWDIGDGYLYRLDFDVSRLGKHHDTYSLPIGIRTIEIDNQTWCINGKQVILRGVRVDGRHVDAMTASPIMARRELIRLLELGGNCIFSGGYTLPEYIITLADQMGLLVIDEISAAGMGIKNVADFDDKGSYYSQADVKIRVMQSHLNIVKAIMNRDKNHSSVIGWSLFYEPGMLVDDDERYFNEVYAYAKTLDRQYRPLGMTVNLSVNDICKSCIAYNNFLIISQWVHGEFAGPEALADDLSQGLHEWQEQYPTMPLIVRLAEYNHRDVKNYFSVAERIDINEQYLLQAYEVLEQRHNVVGELMDSLQITHPAIIRRRWKHTI
;
A
#
# COMPACT_ATOMS: atom_id res chain seq x y z
N MET A 1 6.25 -2.91 15.45
CA MET A 1 7.66 -2.92 15.05
C MET A 1 8.44 -2.16 16.12
N GLU A 2 9.72 -2.45 16.40
CA GLU A 2 10.52 -1.62 17.32
C GLU A 2 11.14 -0.38 16.64
N LEU A 3 11.01 -0.28 15.31
CA LEU A 3 11.57 0.77 14.46
C LEU A 3 10.41 1.46 13.74
N LEU A 4 10.33 2.79 13.88
CA LEU A 4 9.51 3.67 13.04
C LEU A 4 10.14 3.85 11.66
N TYR A 5 9.44 4.48 10.71
CA TYR A 5 10.04 4.79 9.41
C TYR A 5 11.40 5.49 9.59
N PRO A 6 12.47 5.05 8.91
CA PRO A 6 13.79 5.61 9.12
C PRO A 6 13.86 7.09 8.76
N ILE A 7 14.42 7.89 9.67
CA ILE A 7 14.74 9.31 9.45
C ILE A 7 16.21 9.55 9.74
N ASP A 8 16.76 10.65 9.21
CA ASP A 8 18.14 11.07 9.46
C ASP A 8 18.14 12.39 10.25
N ASN A 9 18.79 12.38 11.41
CA ASN A 9 18.96 13.52 12.31
C ASN A 9 20.18 13.31 13.24
N GLU A 10 20.26 14.07 14.32
CA GLU A 10 21.40 13.99 15.27
C GLU A 10 21.49 12.65 16.02
N PHE A 11 20.38 11.92 16.21
CA PHE A 11 20.31 10.69 17.02
C PHE A 11 20.02 9.44 16.19
N ARG A 12 19.47 9.62 14.98
CA ARG A 12 19.03 8.54 14.10
C ARG A 12 19.70 8.72 12.76
N HIS A 13 20.21 7.62 12.22
CA HIS A 13 20.81 7.61 10.91
C HIS A 13 20.10 6.62 10.01
N SER A 14 19.95 6.98 8.74
CA SER A 14 19.38 6.13 7.70
C SER A 14 20.22 6.27 6.43
N ILE A 15 20.93 5.21 6.07
CA ILE A 15 21.78 5.17 4.89
C ILE A 15 21.17 4.17 3.90
N PRO A 16 20.72 4.61 2.70
CA PRO A 16 20.24 3.68 1.70
C PRO A 16 21.39 2.80 1.20
N LEU A 17 21.13 1.51 1.11
CA LEU A 17 22.01 0.49 0.53
C LEU A 17 21.64 0.19 -0.94
N ASP A 18 20.97 1.15 -1.60
CA ASP A 18 20.59 1.07 -3.00
C ASP A 18 21.82 1.09 -3.94
N GLY A 19 21.61 0.72 -5.20
CA GLY A 19 22.63 0.60 -6.23
C GLY A 19 22.97 -0.85 -6.53
N SER A 20 24.23 -1.12 -6.84
CA SER A 20 24.67 -2.42 -7.33
C SER A 20 24.87 -3.46 -6.22
N TRP A 21 24.29 -4.65 -6.41
CA TRP A 21 24.45 -5.81 -5.54
C TRP A 21 24.96 -6.99 -6.37
N TYR A 22 25.81 -7.82 -5.79
CA TYR A 22 26.11 -9.12 -6.39
C TYR A 22 24.88 -10.01 -6.30
N PHE A 23 24.67 -10.84 -7.32
CA PHE A 23 23.49 -11.69 -7.42
C PHE A 23 23.80 -13.09 -7.96
N ALA A 24 23.04 -14.10 -7.52
CA ALA A 24 23.05 -15.44 -8.10
C ALA A 24 21.71 -16.17 -7.90
N PHE A 25 21.24 -16.86 -8.93
CA PHE A 25 20.18 -17.86 -8.81
C PHE A 25 20.75 -19.16 -8.22
N ASP A 26 20.03 -19.79 -7.31
CA ASP A 26 20.44 -21.03 -6.64
C ASP A 26 19.54 -22.20 -7.03
N GLU A 27 19.72 -22.67 -8.27
CA GLU A 27 18.99 -23.80 -8.83
C GLU A 27 19.27 -25.11 -8.09
N ASN A 28 20.46 -25.26 -7.52
CA ASN A 28 20.94 -26.49 -6.89
C ASN A 28 20.85 -26.46 -5.35
N GLN A 29 20.31 -25.39 -4.77
CA GLN A 29 20.20 -25.18 -3.32
C GLN A 29 21.55 -25.37 -2.60
N ILE A 30 22.61 -24.77 -3.14
CA ILE A 30 23.99 -24.91 -2.65
C ILE A 30 24.15 -24.25 -1.27
N GLY A 31 23.49 -23.10 -1.06
CA GLY A 31 23.70 -22.27 0.13
C GLY A 31 24.94 -21.36 0.00
N TRP A 32 24.77 -20.06 0.21
CA TRP A 32 25.84 -19.05 0.06
C TRP A 32 25.87 -18.05 1.22
N GLU A 33 25.56 -18.48 2.43
CA GLU A 33 25.40 -17.64 3.64
C GLU A 33 26.62 -16.76 3.94
N ALA A 34 27.83 -17.25 3.63
CA ALA A 34 29.09 -16.52 3.83
C ALA A 34 29.52 -15.65 2.62
N GLY A 35 28.83 -15.77 1.48
CA GLY A 35 29.10 -15.02 0.26
C GLY A 35 28.81 -15.82 -1.01
N ILE A 36 28.43 -15.11 -2.06
CA ILE A 36 27.98 -15.70 -3.33
C ILE A 36 29.12 -15.76 -4.37
N PRO A 37 29.00 -16.61 -5.40
CA PRO A 37 29.89 -16.56 -6.56
C PRO A 37 29.70 -15.21 -7.29
N LYS A 38 30.62 -14.26 -7.10
CA LYS A 38 30.56 -12.87 -7.63
C LYS A 38 30.65 -12.82 -9.17
N ARG A 39 29.57 -13.18 -9.86
CA ARG A 39 29.53 -13.26 -11.34
C ARG A 39 28.51 -12.34 -11.98
N THR A 40 27.43 -12.03 -11.27
CA THR A 40 26.34 -11.17 -11.76
C THR A 40 26.13 -10.01 -10.81
N VAL A 41 25.81 -8.85 -11.36
CA VAL A 41 25.45 -7.65 -10.61
C VAL A 41 24.07 -7.21 -11.05
N VAL A 42 23.20 -6.90 -10.10
CA VAL A 42 21.87 -6.34 -10.33
C VAL A 42 21.72 -5.04 -9.54
N ASN A 43 20.78 -4.19 -9.95
CA ASN A 43 20.45 -2.98 -9.20
C ASN A 43 19.37 -3.27 -8.17
N VAL A 44 19.46 -2.60 -7.03
CA VAL A 44 18.47 -2.60 -5.96
C VAL A 44 18.16 -1.13 -5.65
N PRO A 45 16.89 -0.72 -5.53
CA PRO A 45 15.69 -1.53 -5.75
C PRO A 45 15.47 -1.85 -7.24
N ALA A 46 15.05 -3.08 -7.52
CA ALA A 46 14.50 -3.48 -8.82
C ALA A 46 13.69 -4.77 -8.67
N ASP A 47 12.60 -4.90 -9.44
CA ASP A 47 12.02 -6.23 -9.63
C ASP A 47 13.02 -7.09 -10.38
N ILE A 48 13.41 -8.22 -9.79
CA ILE A 48 14.46 -9.05 -10.35
C ILE A 48 14.08 -9.59 -11.74
N GLN A 49 12.79 -9.74 -12.03
CA GLN A 49 12.30 -10.20 -13.33
C GLN A 49 12.67 -9.23 -14.46
N ASP A 50 12.76 -7.93 -14.17
CA ASP A 50 13.10 -6.92 -15.17
C ASP A 50 14.60 -6.66 -15.27
N SER A 51 15.40 -7.29 -14.41
CA SER A 51 16.87 -7.22 -14.48
C SER A 51 17.47 -8.17 -15.53
N PHE A 52 16.66 -9.09 -16.10
CA PHE A 52 17.13 -10.12 -17.03
C PHE A 52 16.37 -10.12 -18.36
N ILE A 53 17.05 -10.61 -19.41
CA ILE A 53 16.51 -10.69 -20.77
C ILE A 53 15.99 -12.09 -21.09
N LYS A 54 16.62 -13.15 -20.57
CA LYS A 54 16.20 -14.53 -20.92
C LYS A 54 14.87 -14.86 -20.25
N PRO A 55 13.86 -15.37 -20.99
CA PRO A 55 12.56 -15.72 -20.41
C PRO A 55 12.65 -16.66 -19.20
N THR A 56 13.62 -17.57 -19.17
CA THR A 56 13.83 -18.51 -18.06
C THR A 56 14.33 -17.83 -16.78
N GLU A 57 15.13 -16.76 -16.91
CA GLU A 57 15.62 -15.96 -15.77
C GLU A 57 14.51 -15.02 -15.27
N ARG A 58 13.75 -14.42 -16.20
CA ARG A 58 12.60 -13.55 -15.89
C ARG A 58 11.48 -14.28 -15.16
N SER A 59 11.22 -15.54 -15.50
CA SER A 59 10.17 -16.38 -14.91
C SER A 59 10.67 -17.31 -13.79
N PHE A 60 11.93 -17.12 -13.35
CA PHE A 60 12.54 -17.98 -12.34
C PHE A 60 11.72 -18.02 -11.05
N SER A 61 11.34 -19.23 -10.63
CA SER A 61 10.73 -19.48 -9.32
C SER A 61 11.62 -20.40 -8.50
N GLY A 62 12.26 -19.88 -7.46
CA GLY A 62 13.17 -20.62 -6.61
C GLY A 62 13.93 -19.74 -5.63
N THR A 63 15.10 -20.23 -5.21
CA THR A 63 16.01 -19.51 -4.32
C THR A 63 16.95 -18.63 -5.12
N MET A 64 17.15 -17.40 -4.67
CA MET A 64 18.12 -16.45 -5.20
C MET A 64 18.87 -15.77 -4.06
N TRP A 65 20.06 -15.25 -4.35
CA TRP A 65 20.93 -14.68 -3.34
C TRP A 65 21.45 -13.32 -3.79
N TYR A 66 21.50 -12.39 -2.84
CA TYR A 66 22.06 -11.06 -2.99
C TYR A 66 23.23 -10.88 -2.01
N GLU A 67 24.30 -10.22 -2.43
CA GLU A 67 25.42 -9.85 -1.55
C GLU A 67 25.81 -8.39 -1.74
N ARG A 68 26.07 -7.71 -0.61
CA ARG A 68 26.66 -6.37 -0.57
C ARG A 68 27.51 -6.17 0.67
N THR A 69 28.47 -5.24 0.58
CA THR A 69 29.23 -4.76 1.75
C THR A 69 28.68 -3.43 2.26
N MET A 70 28.78 -3.23 3.57
CA MET A 70 28.42 -1.99 4.25
C MET A 70 29.49 -1.64 5.28
N PHE A 71 29.88 -0.36 5.36
CA PHE A 71 30.76 0.10 6.43
C PHE A 71 29.91 0.52 7.63
N ILE A 72 30.27 0.07 8.82
CA ILE A 72 29.60 0.48 10.06
C ILE A 72 30.51 1.46 10.81
N PRO A 73 30.12 2.74 10.98
CA PRO A 73 30.90 3.72 11.74
C PRO A 73 31.14 3.29 13.20
N LYS A 74 32.27 3.69 13.80
CA LYS A 74 32.58 3.38 15.21
C LYS A 74 31.67 4.15 16.17
N GLU A 75 31.18 5.29 15.71
CA GLU A 75 30.32 6.23 16.43
C GLU A 75 28.98 5.60 16.81
N TRP A 76 28.53 4.60 16.05
CA TRP A 76 27.29 3.85 16.33
C TRP A 76 27.42 2.82 17.45
N LEU A 77 28.60 2.69 18.07
CA LEU A 77 28.82 1.77 19.17
C LEU A 77 27.90 2.12 20.35
N GLY A 78 27.06 1.17 20.76
CA GLY A 78 26.08 1.35 21.83
C GLY A 78 24.68 1.72 21.33
N GLU A 79 24.51 2.00 20.03
CA GLU A 79 23.20 2.14 19.38
C GLU A 79 22.65 0.77 18.96
N THR A 80 21.36 0.73 18.62
CA THR A 80 20.79 -0.43 17.93
C THR A 80 20.87 -0.20 16.43
N VAL A 81 21.48 -1.14 15.70
CA VAL A 81 21.64 -1.07 14.24
C VAL A 81 20.66 -2.04 13.58
N TYR A 82 19.88 -1.54 12.62
CA TYR A 82 18.89 -2.30 11.87
C TYR A 82 19.20 -2.33 10.37
N LEU A 83 18.82 -3.42 9.71
CA LEU A 83 18.50 -3.38 8.29
C LEU A 83 16.98 -3.22 8.15
N HIS A 84 16.55 -2.11 7.55
CA HIS A 84 15.15 -1.83 7.23
C HIS A 84 14.91 -2.09 5.74
N PHE A 85 13.99 -2.99 5.44
CA PHE A 85 13.58 -3.35 4.10
C PHE A 85 12.21 -2.72 3.83
N GLU A 86 12.11 -1.88 2.80
CA GLU A 86 10.82 -1.32 2.37
C GLU A 86 9.93 -2.37 1.69
N GLY A 87 10.50 -3.49 1.26
CA GLY A 87 9.76 -4.62 0.71
C GLY A 87 10.66 -5.67 0.06
N VAL A 88 10.25 -6.94 0.17
CA VAL A 88 10.93 -8.09 -0.47
C VAL A 88 9.89 -9.02 -1.08
N GLY A 89 10.19 -9.57 -2.25
CA GLY A 89 9.35 -10.56 -2.91
C GLY A 89 10.02 -11.94 -2.91
N ARG A 90 9.76 -12.84 -1.95
CA ARG A 90 8.71 -12.77 -0.91
C ARG A 90 9.13 -13.29 0.46
N ARG A 91 10.04 -14.26 0.53
CA ARG A 91 10.60 -14.76 1.80
C ARG A 91 12.07 -14.47 1.83
N ALA A 92 12.54 -13.82 2.89
CA ALA A 92 13.93 -13.43 3.04
C ALA A 92 14.55 -14.10 4.27
N GLU A 93 15.78 -14.59 4.12
CA GLU A 93 16.67 -14.90 5.23
C GLU A 93 17.94 -14.07 5.10
N ILE A 94 18.25 -13.32 6.15
CA ILE A 94 19.28 -12.29 6.16
C ILE A 94 20.46 -12.81 6.97
N TYR A 95 21.65 -12.71 6.40
CA TYR A 95 22.91 -13.08 7.00
C TYR A 95 23.84 -11.87 7.05
N VAL A 96 24.49 -11.65 8.19
CA VAL A 96 25.51 -10.62 8.37
C VAL A 96 26.79 -11.30 8.82
N ASN A 97 27.87 -11.10 8.07
CA ASN A 97 29.17 -11.74 8.28
C ASN A 97 29.07 -13.28 8.43
N GLY A 98 28.18 -13.91 7.64
CA GLY A 98 27.96 -15.36 7.65
C GLY A 98 27.08 -15.88 8.79
N SER A 99 26.58 -15.02 9.67
CA SER A 99 25.67 -15.39 10.76
C SER A 99 24.24 -14.97 10.45
N VAL A 100 23.26 -15.82 10.78
CA VAL A 100 21.83 -15.49 10.62
C VAL A 100 21.49 -14.27 11.48
N ALA A 101 20.87 -13.27 10.84
CA ALA A 101 20.37 -12.06 11.48
C ALA A 101 18.85 -12.09 11.68
N GLY A 102 18.11 -12.62 10.72
CA GLY A 102 16.65 -12.69 10.81
C GLY A 102 15.98 -13.18 9.55
N ARG A 103 14.65 -13.29 9.61
CA ARG A 103 13.80 -13.80 8.54
C ARG A 103 12.56 -12.93 8.35
N HIS A 104 12.02 -12.94 7.15
CA HIS A 104 10.77 -12.30 6.80
C HIS A 104 9.95 -13.14 5.82
N GLU A 105 8.63 -13.07 5.96
CA GLU A 105 7.67 -13.65 5.03
C GLU A 105 6.54 -12.65 4.78
N GLY A 106 6.28 -12.39 3.50
CA GLY A 106 5.27 -11.44 3.05
C GLY A 106 5.79 -10.65 1.86
N VAL A 107 4.87 -10.19 1.01
CA VAL A 107 5.16 -9.23 -0.06
C VAL A 107 4.43 -7.93 0.28
N PHE A 108 4.91 -6.81 -0.24
CA PHE A 108 4.35 -5.47 -0.07
C PHE A 108 4.42 -4.86 1.34
N ILE A 109 5.00 -5.57 2.32
CA ILE A 109 5.12 -5.10 3.70
C ILE A 109 6.59 -4.79 4.07
N PRO A 110 6.86 -3.67 4.76
CA PRO A 110 8.21 -3.39 5.25
C PRO A 110 8.52 -4.20 6.51
N PHE A 111 9.81 -4.40 6.77
CA PHE A 111 10.29 -5.03 8.00
C PHE A 111 11.69 -4.56 8.38
N ALA A 112 12.04 -4.70 9.65
CA ALA A 112 13.37 -4.37 10.16
C ALA A 112 13.97 -5.54 10.93
N ILE A 113 15.27 -5.80 10.72
CA ILE A 113 16.04 -6.81 11.42
C ILE A 113 17.15 -6.14 12.24
N ASP A 114 17.19 -6.39 13.54
CA ASP A 114 18.28 -5.95 14.41
C ASP A 114 19.54 -6.76 14.10
N ILE A 115 20.59 -6.09 13.64
CA ILE A 115 21.87 -6.70 13.26
C ILE A 115 23.00 -6.36 14.24
N THR A 116 22.69 -5.70 15.37
CA THR A 116 23.66 -5.14 16.32
C THR A 116 24.67 -6.20 16.81
N ARG A 117 24.26 -7.47 16.91
CA ARG A 117 25.10 -8.55 17.42
C ARG A 117 26.02 -9.18 16.38
N GLN A 118 25.75 -8.94 15.09
CA GLN A 118 26.43 -9.60 13.97
C GLN A 118 27.45 -8.69 13.28
N ILE A 119 27.42 -7.39 13.57
CA ILE A 119 28.28 -6.37 12.97
C ILE A 119 29.61 -6.18 13.70
N ARG A 120 30.59 -5.66 12.97
CA ARG A 120 31.88 -5.15 13.46
C ARG A 120 31.94 -3.64 13.25
N TYR A 121 32.15 -2.88 14.31
CA TYR A 121 32.20 -1.42 14.26
C TYR A 121 33.56 -0.91 13.77
N GLY A 122 33.53 0.11 12.92
CA GLY A 122 34.71 0.70 12.28
C GLY A 122 35.29 -0.11 11.13
N GLU A 123 34.52 -1.06 10.59
CA GLU A 123 34.96 -2.00 9.57
C GLU A 123 33.88 -2.21 8.50
N GLU A 124 34.29 -2.80 7.37
CA GLU A 124 33.37 -3.35 6.39
C GLU A 124 32.73 -4.65 6.92
N ASN A 125 31.42 -4.74 6.71
CA ASN A 125 30.57 -5.86 7.06
C ASN A 125 29.92 -6.39 5.78
N LYS A 126 29.77 -7.71 5.69
CA LYS A 126 29.09 -8.34 4.57
C LYS A 126 27.65 -8.64 4.93
N ILE A 127 26.73 -8.27 4.04
CA ILE A 127 25.34 -8.71 4.05
C ILE A 127 25.14 -9.71 2.93
N VAL A 128 24.51 -10.83 3.26
CA VAL A 128 24.01 -11.79 2.28
C VAL A 128 22.51 -12.00 2.55
N ILE A 129 21.71 -12.01 1.49
CA ILE A 129 20.26 -12.17 1.59
C ILE A 129 19.84 -13.29 0.67
N GLN A 130 19.29 -14.34 1.26
CA GLN A 130 18.60 -15.40 0.54
C GLN A 130 17.15 -14.99 0.36
N ILE A 131 16.64 -15.05 -0.87
CA ILE A 131 15.24 -14.81 -1.18
C ILE A 131 14.66 -16.04 -1.85
N SER A 132 13.51 -16.48 -1.37
CA SER A 132 12.66 -17.45 -2.07
C SER A 132 11.41 -16.73 -2.57
N ASN A 133 11.14 -16.84 -3.86
CA ASN A 133 10.00 -16.17 -4.50
C ASN A 133 8.86 -17.13 -4.88
N GLY A 134 8.97 -18.44 -4.57
CA GLY A 134 7.91 -19.40 -4.85
C GLY A 134 6.61 -19.08 -4.11
N ILE A 135 5.48 -19.10 -4.81
CA ILE A 135 4.17 -18.79 -4.24
C ILE A 135 3.49 -20.05 -3.69
N THR A 136 2.94 -19.95 -2.49
CA THR A 136 2.15 -20.97 -1.85
C THR A 136 0.67 -20.56 -1.78
N PRO A 137 -0.26 -21.52 -1.63
CA PRO A 137 -1.68 -21.19 -1.43
C PRO A 137 -2.00 -20.38 -0.17
N TYR A 138 -1.03 -20.17 0.72
CA TYR A 138 -1.18 -19.43 1.97
C TYR A 138 -0.67 -17.98 1.87
N ASP A 139 -0.04 -17.63 0.75
CA ASP A 139 0.46 -16.29 0.50
C ASP A 139 -0.66 -15.33 0.12
N LEU A 140 -0.45 -14.05 0.43
CA LEU A 140 -1.22 -12.95 -0.12
C LEU A 140 -0.27 -12.03 -0.91
N PRO A 141 -0.63 -11.61 -2.13
CA PRO A 141 -1.73 -12.14 -2.96
C PRO A 141 -1.60 -13.64 -3.21
N THR A 142 -2.72 -14.34 -3.39
CA THR A 142 -2.69 -15.80 -3.53
C THR A 142 -2.10 -16.22 -4.88
N GLY A 143 -1.64 -17.46 -4.95
CA GLY A 143 -1.12 -18.06 -6.17
C GLY A 143 -0.56 -19.45 -5.90
N HIS A 144 0.09 -20.01 -6.91
CA HIS A 144 0.74 -21.30 -6.79
C HIS A 144 1.97 -21.40 -7.71
N VAL A 145 2.84 -22.37 -7.42
CA VAL A 145 3.92 -22.74 -8.33
C VAL A 145 3.42 -23.84 -9.27
N ARG A 146 3.52 -23.59 -10.57
CA ARG A 146 3.34 -24.61 -11.60
C ARG A 146 4.69 -25.19 -11.99
N VAL A 147 4.74 -26.52 -12.14
CA VAL A 147 5.93 -27.24 -12.61
C VAL A 147 5.70 -27.67 -14.05
N GLY A 148 6.54 -27.19 -14.97
CA GLY A 148 6.51 -27.60 -16.37
C GLY A 148 7.01 -29.03 -16.58
N ALA A 149 6.75 -29.60 -17.75
CA ALA A 149 7.23 -30.94 -18.11
C ALA A 149 8.77 -31.06 -18.12
N ASP A 150 9.47 -29.94 -18.27
CA ASP A 150 10.93 -29.82 -18.17
C ASP A 150 11.44 -29.69 -16.71
N GLY A 151 10.55 -29.79 -15.72
CA GLY A 151 10.85 -29.67 -14.30
C GLY A 151 10.98 -28.22 -13.82
N ARG A 152 10.84 -27.22 -14.70
CA ARG A 152 10.96 -25.81 -14.31
C ARG A 152 9.75 -25.33 -13.52
N LYS A 153 10.00 -24.55 -12.50
CA LYS A 153 8.99 -23.91 -11.66
C LYS A 153 8.68 -22.52 -12.20
N VAL A 154 7.39 -22.19 -12.30
CA VAL A 154 6.90 -20.86 -12.67
C VAL A 154 5.82 -20.45 -11.67
N ASN A 155 5.90 -19.22 -11.18
CA ASN A 155 4.88 -18.63 -10.33
C ASN A 155 3.63 -18.29 -11.15
N VAL A 156 2.47 -18.72 -10.67
CA VAL A 156 1.15 -18.37 -11.19
C VAL A 156 0.46 -17.52 -10.12
N ASN A 157 0.34 -16.22 -10.37
CA ASN A 157 -0.40 -15.30 -9.51
C ASN A 157 -1.90 -15.44 -9.77
N HIS A 158 -2.71 -15.30 -8.73
CA HIS A 158 -4.18 -15.21 -8.83
C HIS A 158 -4.68 -13.76 -8.81
N SER A 159 -3.78 -12.78 -8.71
CA SER A 159 -4.07 -11.36 -8.90
C SER A 159 -3.97 -10.96 -10.38
N ASP A 160 -4.72 -9.92 -10.75
CA ASP A 160 -4.72 -9.22 -12.04
C ASP A 160 -3.53 -8.26 -12.20
N TYR A 161 -2.80 -7.96 -11.13
CA TYR A 161 -1.60 -7.12 -11.14
C TYR A 161 -0.29 -7.93 -10.95
N PRO A 162 0.85 -7.41 -11.44
CA PRO A 162 2.15 -8.06 -11.25
C PRO A 162 2.60 -8.02 -9.78
N VAL A 163 3.02 -9.18 -9.26
CA VAL A 163 3.59 -9.30 -7.91
C VAL A 163 5.12 -9.27 -8.01
N PRO A 164 5.80 -8.31 -7.36
CA PRO A 164 7.23 -8.13 -7.52
C PRO A 164 8.03 -9.22 -6.81
N THR A 165 9.24 -9.49 -7.31
CA THR A 165 10.14 -10.49 -6.75
C THR A 165 11.55 -9.93 -6.50
N GLY A 166 12.29 -10.54 -5.56
CA GLY A 166 13.61 -10.06 -5.17
C GLY A 166 13.57 -8.82 -4.26
N LEU A 167 14.66 -8.05 -4.23
CA LEU A 167 14.77 -6.77 -3.51
C LEU A 167 14.19 -5.63 -4.35
N TYR A 168 12.85 -5.58 -4.42
CA TYR A 168 12.14 -4.66 -5.31
C TYR A 168 11.95 -3.24 -4.75
N ALA A 169 12.29 -3.03 -3.47
CA ALA A 169 12.21 -1.77 -2.76
C ALA A 169 13.48 -1.54 -1.94
N SER A 170 13.67 -0.31 -1.47
CA SER A 170 14.94 0.15 -0.89
C SER A 170 15.30 -0.63 0.37
N VAL A 171 16.60 -0.76 0.61
CA VAL A 171 17.14 -1.34 1.85
C VAL A 171 17.94 -0.27 2.55
N HIS A 172 17.64 -0.01 3.81
CA HIS A 172 18.31 1.01 4.61
C HIS A 172 19.10 0.37 5.74
N LEU A 173 20.32 0.85 5.93
CA LEU A 173 21.09 0.65 7.14
C LEU A 173 20.74 1.78 8.10
N CYS A 174 20.12 1.42 9.22
CA CYS A 174 19.58 2.41 10.16
C CYS A 174 20.21 2.26 11.55
N THR A 175 20.38 3.37 12.26
CA THR A 175 20.64 3.33 13.70
C THR A 175 19.64 4.12 14.50
N VAL A 176 19.41 3.64 15.71
CA VAL A 176 18.55 4.29 16.70
C VAL A 176 19.16 4.20 18.09
N PRO A 177 18.92 5.21 18.95
CA PRO A 177 19.44 5.23 20.30
C PRO A 177 18.75 4.18 21.19
N GLN A 178 19.37 3.82 22.32
CA GLN A 178 18.78 2.85 23.27
C GLN A 178 17.50 3.37 23.93
N ASN A 179 17.51 4.65 24.32
CA ASN A 179 16.34 5.36 24.80
C ASN A 179 15.71 6.07 23.61
N ARG A 180 14.53 5.65 23.17
CA ARG A 180 13.97 6.10 21.89
C ARG A 180 12.46 6.01 21.82
N ILE A 181 11.88 6.71 20.86
CA ILE A 181 10.52 6.51 20.40
C ILE A 181 10.45 5.27 19.52
N THR A 182 9.45 4.43 19.75
CA THR A 182 9.21 3.18 18.99
C THR A 182 7.90 3.18 18.21
N ASP A 183 6.96 4.06 18.56
CA ASP A 183 5.68 4.22 17.87
C ASP A 183 5.06 5.58 18.22
N VAL A 184 4.29 6.13 17.30
CA VAL A 184 3.48 7.34 17.53
C VAL A 184 2.12 7.14 16.91
N ASP A 185 1.09 7.42 17.68
CA ASP A 185 -0.30 7.54 17.23
C ASP A 185 -0.76 8.98 17.44
N TYR A 186 -1.54 9.52 16.51
CA TYR A 186 -2.32 10.73 16.76
C TYR A 186 -3.72 10.61 16.15
N HIS A 187 -4.64 11.42 16.67
CA HIS A 187 -5.89 11.71 16.00
C HIS A 187 -6.31 13.16 16.28
N ILE A 188 -7.20 13.67 15.44
CA ILE A 188 -7.81 14.99 15.62
C ILE A 188 -9.04 14.81 16.52
N GLU A 189 -8.97 15.33 17.74
CA GLU A 189 -10.04 15.20 18.75
C GLU A 189 -11.16 16.21 18.52
N LYS A 190 -10.82 17.40 18.03
CA LYS A 190 -11.77 18.49 17.76
C LYS A 190 -11.25 19.39 16.65
N VAL A 191 -12.15 19.85 15.78
CA VAL A 191 -11.90 20.92 14.80
C VAL A 191 -13.07 21.89 14.79
N THR A 192 -12.76 23.17 14.82
CA THR A 192 -13.66 24.32 14.62
C THR A 192 -12.90 25.40 13.86
N PRO A 193 -13.57 26.44 13.34
CA PRO A 193 -12.88 27.57 12.72
C PRO A 193 -11.89 28.27 13.68
N GLU A 194 -12.17 28.28 14.98
CA GLU A 194 -11.38 28.99 15.98
C GLU A 194 -10.25 28.14 16.58
N GLU A 195 -10.43 26.82 16.65
CA GLU A 195 -9.47 25.92 17.29
C GLU A 195 -9.50 24.49 16.74
N ALA A 196 -8.36 23.82 16.84
CA ALA A 196 -8.24 22.38 16.71
C ALA A 196 -7.49 21.76 17.89
N VAL A 197 -7.84 20.53 18.24
CA VAL A 197 -7.16 19.75 19.28
C VAL A 197 -6.61 18.47 18.68
N ILE A 198 -5.30 18.26 18.80
CA ILE A 198 -4.63 17.02 18.43
C ILE A 198 -4.37 16.23 19.70
N HIS A 199 -4.82 14.98 19.76
CA HIS A 199 -4.44 14.03 20.80
C HIS A 199 -3.38 13.08 20.27
N TYR A 200 -2.25 12.97 20.97
CA TYR A 200 -1.14 12.11 20.57
C TYR A 200 -0.76 11.11 21.68
N MET A 201 -0.21 9.98 21.27
CA MET A 201 0.37 8.96 22.14
C MET A 201 1.70 8.46 21.56
N VAL A 202 2.73 8.42 22.40
CA VAL A 202 4.08 8.01 22.04
C VAL A 202 4.45 6.77 22.84
N LYS A 203 4.89 5.71 22.16
CA LYS A 203 5.52 4.56 22.79
C LYS A 203 7.02 4.78 22.83
N ILE A 204 7.61 4.61 24.01
CA ILE A 204 9.01 4.91 24.28
C ILE A 204 9.68 3.67 24.87
N LYS A 205 10.90 3.40 24.43
CA LYS A 205 11.83 2.46 25.07
C LYS A 205 12.71 3.24 26.04
N GLY A 206 12.74 2.80 27.30
CA GLY A 206 13.45 3.48 28.39
C GLY A 206 12.54 4.42 29.20
N ASN A 207 13.03 4.87 30.36
CA ASN A 207 12.30 5.79 31.24
C ASN A 207 12.73 7.24 30.97
N CYS A 208 12.07 7.89 30.02
CA CYS A 208 12.39 9.23 29.53
C CYS A 208 11.17 10.14 29.51
N LEU A 209 11.41 11.44 29.59
CA LEU A 209 10.41 12.48 29.35
C LEU A 209 10.29 12.73 27.85
N VAL A 210 9.05 12.90 27.37
CA VAL A 210 8.77 13.34 25.99
C VAL A 210 8.21 14.74 26.02
N THR A 211 8.73 15.60 25.15
CA THR A 211 8.17 16.91 24.84
C THR A 211 7.69 16.90 23.40
N ALA A 212 6.41 17.17 23.18
CA ALA A 212 5.82 17.31 21.86
C ALA A 212 5.76 18.80 21.48
N ILE A 213 6.23 19.13 20.29
CA ILE A 213 6.31 20.50 19.77
C ILE A 213 5.69 20.51 18.38
N LEU A 214 4.55 21.20 18.23
CA LEU A 214 3.90 21.37 16.94
C LEU A 214 4.38 22.67 16.30
N ARG A 215 4.82 22.57 15.05
CA ARG A 215 5.28 23.70 14.24
C ARG A 215 4.44 23.85 13.00
N ASP A 216 4.15 25.08 12.62
CA ASP A 216 3.54 25.38 11.33
C ASP A 216 4.54 25.25 10.17
N ARG A 217 4.08 25.51 8.94
CA ARG A 217 4.88 25.36 7.72
C ARG A 217 6.08 26.31 7.65
N GLU A 218 6.02 27.45 8.35
CA GLU A 218 7.13 28.40 8.50
C GLU A 218 8.08 28.03 9.65
N GLY A 219 7.79 26.95 10.40
CA GLY A 219 8.60 26.45 11.51
C GLY A 219 8.32 27.12 12.86
N ARG A 220 7.31 27.98 12.96
CA ARG A 220 6.92 28.64 14.20
C ARG A 220 6.22 27.63 15.12
N VAL A 221 6.55 27.66 16.40
CA VAL A 221 5.90 26.80 17.40
C VAL A 221 4.48 27.32 17.64
N VAL A 222 3.49 26.48 17.39
CA VAL A 222 2.07 26.81 17.58
C VAL A 222 1.45 26.11 18.79
N ALA A 223 2.01 24.99 19.23
CA ALA A 223 1.58 24.28 20.43
C ALA A 223 2.73 23.43 21.01
N THR A 224 2.70 23.20 22.32
CA THR A 224 3.62 22.31 23.02
C THR A 224 2.90 21.49 24.06
N SER A 225 3.38 20.29 24.34
CA SER A 225 2.84 19.43 25.40
C SER A 225 3.95 18.57 25.99
N VAL A 226 3.79 18.16 27.25
CA VAL A 226 4.77 17.37 27.98
C VAL A 226 4.14 16.05 28.41
N GLY A 227 4.87 14.96 28.20
CA GLY A 227 4.42 13.59 28.43
C GLY A 227 4.19 12.83 27.13
N GLY A 228 4.26 11.50 27.22
CA GLY A 228 4.03 10.59 26.08
C GLY A 228 2.55 10.41 25.72
N ASN A 229 1.63 11.09 26.39
CA ASN A 229 0.22 11.10 26.08
C ASN A 229 -0.29 12.51 26.42
N GLY A 230 -0.66 13.27 25.39
CA GLY A 230 -0.91 14.69 25.56
C GLY A 230 -1.82 15.27 24.48
N ARG A 231 -2.31 16.48 24.76
CA ARG A 231 -3.11 17.28 23.84
C ARG A 231 -2.34 18.51 23.41
N LEU A 232 -2.53 18.90 22.16
CA LEU A 232 -2.02 20.13 21.57
C LEU A 232 -3.22 20.96 21.12
N LEU A 233 -3.37 22.16 21.66
CA LEU A 233 -4.41 23.11 21.26
C LEU A 233 -3.81 24.09 20.25
N ILE A 234 -4.46 24.21 19.10
CA ILE A 234 -4.06 25.11 18.01
C ILE A 234 -5.17 26.14 17.83
N HIS A 235 -4.84 27.42 17.93
CA HIS A 235 -5.77 28.50 17.62
C HIS A 235 -5.71 28.85 16.14
N THR A 236 -6.88 29.07 15.55
CA THR A 236 -7.06 29.41 14.12
C THR A 236 -6.27 28.45 13.21
N PRO A 237 -6.60 27.14 13.26
CA PRO A 237 -5.83 26.12 12.56
C PRO A 237 -5.94 26.30 11.04
N HIS A 238 -4.84 26.04 10.34
CA HIS A 238 -4.88 25.85 8.90
C HIS A 238 -5.16 24.37 8.62
N LEU A 239 -6.33 24.08 8.06
CA LEU A 239 -6.71 22.70 7.79
C LEU A 239 -5.92 22.16 6.60
N TRP A 240 -5.69 20.84 6.62
CA TRP A 240 -5.36 20.10 5.41
C TRP A 240 -6.65 19.92 4.61
N ASP A 241 -6.63 20.26 3.33
CA ASP A 241 -7.82 20.17 2.45
C ASP A 241 -7.43 19.68 1.06
N ILE A 242 -8.42 19.35 0.24
CA ILE A 242 -8.19 18.86 -1.13
C ILE A 242 -7.50 19.94 -1.96
N GLY A 243 -6.37 19.60 -2.59
CA GLY A 243 -5.53 20.53 -3.33
C GLY A 243 -4.70 21.49 -2.47
N ASP A 244 -4.88 21.48 -1.14
CA ASP A 244 -4.12 22.26 -0.16
C ASP A 244 -3.58 21.34 0.94
N GLY A 245 -2.50 20.63 0.61
CA GLY A 245 -1.81 19.69 1.49
C GLY A 245 -1.01 20.38 2.60
N TYR A 246 -1.67 21.19 3.44
CA TYR A 246 -1.01 21.88 4.54
C TYR A 246 -0.60 20.92 5.65
N LEU A 247 0.70 20.81 5.90
CA LEU A 247 1.28 19.92 6.90
C LEU A 247 2.01 20.75 7.97
N TYR A 248 1.58 20.57 9.21
CA TYR A 248 2.37 20.90 10.38
C TYR A 248 3.49 19.88 10.56
N ARG A 249 4.51 20.25 11.33
CA ARG A 249 5.54 19.32 11.80
C ARG A 249 5.39 19.08 13.29
N LEU A 250 5.07 17.86 13.69
CA LEU A 250 5.02 17.46 15.09
C LEU A 250 6.36 16.80 15.48
N ASP A 251 7.18 17.56 16.20
CA ASP A 251 8.47 17.13 16.72
C ASP A 251 8.29 16.52 18.12
N PHE A 252 8.95 15.40 18.39
CA PHE A 252 9.02 14.78 19.71
C PHE A 252 10.46 14.69 20.18
N ASP A 253 10.76 15.34 21.30
CA ASP A 253 12.07 15.29 21.93
C ASP A 253 12.04 14.37 23.15
N VAL A 254 12.96 13.39 23.17
CA VAL A 254 13.15 12.47 24.29
C VAL A 254 14.32 12.93 25.13
N SER A 255 14.09 13.17 26.42
CA SER A 255 15.13 13.58 27.35
C SER A 255 15.10 12.79 28.66
N ARG A 256 16.25 12.66 29.30
CA ARG A 256 16.40 12.03 30.62
C ARG A 256 17.53 12.70 31.37
N LEU A 257 17.26 13.13 32.61
CA LEU A 257 18.25 13.81 33.48
C LEU A 257 18.93 15.02 32.80
N GLY A 258 18.16 15.80 32.02
CA GLY A 258 18.66 16.97 31.31
C GLY A 258 19.46 16.68 30.04
N LYS A 259 19.59 15.41 29.63
CA LYS A 259 20.24 15.02 28.37
C LYS A 259 19.21 14.59 27.33
N HIS A 260 19.38 15.07 26.09
CA HIS A 260 18.62 14.59 24.93
C HIS A 260 19.11 13.22 24.48
N HIS A 261 18.17 12.34 24.13
CA HIS A 261 18.46 10.96 23.77
C HIS A 261 17.95 10.59 22.38
N ASP A 262 16.89 11.23 21.91
CA ASP A 262 16.25 10.92 20.66
C ASP A 262 15.36 12.08 20.23
N THR A 263 15.13 12.20 18.91
CA THR A 263 14.12 13.08 18.35
C THR A 263 13.46 12.41 17.15
N TYR A 264 12.15 12.59 17.01
CA TYR A 264 11.39 12.06 15.89
C TYR A 264 10.31 13.05 15.47
N SER A 265 10.16 13.28 14.17
CA SER A 265 9.22 14.25 13.61
C SER A 265 8.24 13.57 12.67
N LEU A 266 6.98 13.99 12.73
CA LEU A 266 5.93 13.57 11.80
C LEU A 266 5.32 14.78 11.09
N PRO A 267 5.12 14.73 9.76
CA PRO A 267 4.20 15.65 9.09
C PRO A 267 2.76 15.30 9.46
N ILE A 268 1.95 16.31 9.80
CA ILE A 268 0.54 16.13 10.20
C ILE A 268 -0.34 17.21 9.58
N GLY A 269 -1.37 16.78 8.87
CA GLY A 269 -2.50 17.59 8.43
C GLY A 269 -3.64 17.54 9.45
N ILE A 270 -4.19 18.71 9.78
CA ILE A 270 -5.39 18.81 10.63
C ILE A 270 -6.61 18.74 9.73
N ARG A 271 -7.39 17.66 9.84
CA ARG A 271 -8.58 17.44 9.02
C ARG A 271 -9.55 16.47 9.68
N THR A 272 -10.83 16.57 9.33
CA THR A 272 -11.86 15.58 9.70
C THR A 272 -12.28 14.74 8.51
N ILE A 273 -12.63 13.48 8.77
CA ILE A 273 -13.11 12.52 7.76
C ILE A 273 -14.32 11.81 8.34
N GLU A 274 -15.41 11.86 7.60
CA GLU A 274 -16.66 11.20 7.97
C GLU A 274 -17.32 10.63 6.70
N ILE A 275 -18.12 9.59 6.86
CA ILE A 275 -19.14 9.24 5.87
C ILE A 275 -20.48 9.62 6.51
N ASP A 276 -21.11 10.65 5.97
CA ASP A 276 -22.41 11.13 6.42
C ASP A 276 -23.39 11.11 5.23
N ASN A 277 -24.64 10.72 5.48
CA ASN A 277 -25.67 10.62 4.44
C ASN A 277 -25.18 9.90 3.17
N GLN A 278 -24.45 8.80 3.35
CA GLN A 278 -23.91 7.94 2.30
C GLN A 278 -22.77 8.55 1.46
N THR A 279 -22.27 9.74 1.80
CA THR A 279 -21.19 10.41 1.07
C THR A 279 -20.00 10.75 1.95
N TRP A 280 -18.84 10.94 1.33
CA TRP A 280 -17.62 11.34 2.02
C TRP A 280 -17.70 12.80 2.43
N CYS A 281 -17.29 13.09 3.65
CA CYS A 281 -17.20 14.44 4.19
C CYS A 281 -15.75 14.71 4.63
N ILE A 282 -15.11 15.70 4.01
CA ILE A 282 -13.79 16.20 4.40
C ILE A 282 -13.97 17.60 4.97
N ASN A 283 -13.57 17.82 6.23
CA ASN A 283 -13.76 19.10 6.92
C ASN A 283 -15.23 19.60 6.90
N GLY A 284 -16.19 18.66 6.97
CA GLY A 284 -17.63 18.94 6.92
C GLY A 284 -18.20 19.24 5.52
N LYS A 285 -17.39 19.18 4.45
CA LYS A 285 -17.83 19.37 3.07
C LYS A 285 -18.01 18.01 2.40
N GLN A 286 -19.13 17.80 1.70
CA GLN A 286 -19.35 16.60 0.91
C GLN A 286 -18.40 16.53 -0.28
N VAL A 287 -17.86 15.34 -0.55
CA VAL A 287 -16.86 15.10 -1.59
C VAL A 287 -17.26 13.86 -2.38
N ILE A 288 -17.24 13.98 -3.71
CA ILE A 288 -17.26 12.83 -4.62
C ILE A 288 -15.80 12.47 -4.94
N LEU A 289 -15.44 11.20 -4.72
CA LEU A 289 -14.10 10.72 -5.02
C LEU A 289 -13.91 10.62 -6.54
N ARG A 290 -12.85 11.23 -7.04
CA ARG A 290 -12.47 11.22 -8.45
C ARG A 290 -11.04 10.77 -8.52
N GLY A 291 -10.88 9.47 -8.73
CA GLY A 291 -9.61 8.83 -8.53
C GLY A 291 -9.00 8.20 -9.76
N VAL A 292 -7.68 8.03 -9.70
CA VAL A 292 -6.93 7.21 -10.64
C VAL A 292 -6.15 6.15 -9.88
N ARG A 293 -6.05 4.97 -10.46
CA ARG A 293 -5.19 3.91 -9.97
C ARG A 293 -3.74 4.35 -10.09
N VAL A 294 -2.99 4.17 -9.02
CA VAL A 294 -1.54 4.21 -9.09
C VAL A 294 -1.13 2.92 -9.78
N ASP A 295 -0.67 3.02 -11.03
CA ASP A 295 -0.23 1.84 -11.76
C ASP A 295 1.18 1.38 -11.33
N GLY A 296 1.36 0.07 -11.34
CA GLY A 296 2.58 -0.61 -10.93
C GLY A 296 3.55 -0.84 -12.09
N ARG A 297 4.79 -0.38 -11.91
CA ARG A 297 6.05 -0.97 -12.42
C ARG A 297 6.10 -1.37 -13.90
N HIS A 298 5.81 -0.41 -14.76
CA HIS A 298 6.47 -0.27 -16.06
C HIS A 298 7.43 0.94 -16.02
N VAL A 299 8.34 1.07 -16.98
CA VAL A 299 9.32 2.17 -17.01
C VAL A 299 8.67 3.57 -17.06
N ASP A 300 7.42 3.64 -17.47
CA ASP A 300 6.56 4.82 -17.57
C ASP A 300 5.48 4.89 -16.48
N ALA A 301 5.41 3.92 -15.57
CA ALA A 301 4.43 3.88 -14.50
C ALA A 301 4.69 4.96 -13.44
N MET A 302 3.63 5.33 -12.70
CA MET A 302 3.70 6.30 -11.60
C MET A 302 4.75 5.87 -10.55
N THR A 303 4.85 4.57 -10.32
CA THR A 303 5.73 3.96 -9.32
C THR A 303 7.20 3.85 -9.75
N ALA A 304 7.53 4.19 -11.00
CA ALA A 304 8.89 4.03 -11.54
C ALA A 304 9.91 4.99 -10.91
N SER A 305 9.48 6.20 -10.50
CA SER A 305 10.31 7.14 -9.75
C SER A 305 9.46 8.21 -9.05
N PRO A 306 9.99 8.88 -8.01
CA PRO A 306 9.31 10.00 -7.37
C PRO A 306 8.95 11.15 -8.31
N ILE A 307 9.76 11.40 -9.35
CA ILE A 307 9.49 12.46 -10.34
C ILE A 307 8.29 12.09 -11.21
N MET A 308 8.22 10.84 -11.66
CA MET A 308 7.09 10.31 -12.42
C MET A 308 5.81 10.36 -11.58
N ALA A 309 5.88 9.92 -10.32
CA ALA A 309 4.77 10.01 -9.39
C ALA A 309 4.27 11.45 -9.25
N ARG A 310 5.16 12.39 -8.90
CA ARG A 310 4.80 13.80 -8.78
C ARG A 310 4.15 14.36 -10.05
N ARG A 311 4.67 14.03 -11.23
CA ARG A 311 4.11 14.52 -12.50
C ARG A 311 2.68 14.04 -12.73
N GLU A 312 2.42 12.74 -12.55
CA GLU A 312 1.08 12.18 -12.78
C GLU A 312 0.08 12.64 -11.70
N LEU A 313 0.51 12.79 -10.45
CA LEU A 313 -0.34 13.34 -9.39
C LEU A 313 -0.69 14.82 -9.62
N ILE A 314 0.23 15.62 -10.17
CA ILE A 314 -0.07 17.01 -10.56
C ILE A 314 -1.09 17.01 -11.69
N ARG A 315 -0.90 16.14 -12.69
CA ARG A 315 -1.85 15.99 -13.80
C ARG A 315 -3.24 15.60 -13.31
N LEU A 316 -3.34 14.70 -12.34
CA LEU A 316 -4.62 14.33 -11.70
C LEU A 316 -5.34 15.55 -11.14
N LEU A 317 -4.66 16.38 -10.34
CA LEU A 317 -5.21 17.61 -9.78
C LEU A 317 -5.64 18.60 -10.87
N GLU A 318 -4.82 18.80 -11.91
CA GLU A 318 -5.13 19.70 -13.04
C GLU A 318 -6.38 19.30 -13.82
N LEU A 319 -6.71 18.01 -13.82
CA LEU A 319 -7.92 17.45 -14.41
C LEU A 319 -9.14 17.59 -13.51
N GLY A 320 -8.96 17.89 -12.22
CA GLY A 320 -10.02 17.98 -11.21
C GLY A 320 -10.21 16.70 -10.39
N GLY A 321 -9.27 15.76 -10.47
CA GLY A 321 -9.26 14.57 -9.63
C GLY A 321 -8.73 14.88 -8.24
N ASN A 322 -9.13 14.08 -7.26
CA ASN A 322 -8.84 14.31 -5.84
C ASN A 322 -8.43 13.05 -5.08
N CYS A 323 -8.43 11.87 -5.71
CA CYS A 323 -8.20 10.60 -5.02
C CYS A 323 -7.19 9.72 -5.77
N ILE A 324 -6.46 8.88 -5.03
CA ILE A 324 -5.70 7.78 -5.60
C ILE A 324 -5.99 6.48 -4.84
N PHE A 325 -5.80 5.36 -5.52
CA PHE A 325 -5.94 4.00 -5.00
C PHE A 325 -4.99 3.07 -5.76
N SER A 326 -4.94 1.77 -5.43
CA SER A 326 -3.93 0.86 -5.97
C SER A 326 -4.46 -0.22 -6.92
N GLY A 327 -5.75 -0.57 -6.84
CA GLY A 327 -6.26 -1.81 -7.42
C GLY A 327 -5.76 -3.05 -6.66
N GLY A 328 -5.79 -2.99 -5.32
CA GLY A 328 -5.55 -4.16 -4.47
C GLY A 328 -4.10 -4.50 -4.14
N TYR A 329 -3.14 -3.57 -4.25
CA TYR A 329 -1.77 -3.78 -3.78
C TYR A 329 -1.26 -2.62 -2.92
N THR A 330 -0.34 -2.85 -1.99
CA THR A 330 0.11 -1.74 -1.12
C THR A 330 0.86 -0.67 -1.89
N LEU A 331 0.44 0.58 -1.71
CA LEU A 331 1.12 1.74 -2.27
C LEU A 331 2.52 1.91 -1.64
N PRO A 332 3.53 2.33 -2.44
CA PRO A 332 4.78 2.82 -1.89
C PRO A 332 4.55 4.07 -1.01
N GLU A 333 5.18 4.12 0.15
CA GLU A 333 5.00 5.19 1.14
C GLU A 333 5.33 6.59 0.58
N TYR A 334 6.30 6.69 -0.34
CA TYR A 334 6.64 7.95 -0.98
C TYR A 334 5.48 8.53 -1.82
N ILE A 335 4.59 7.69 -2.36
CA ILE A 335 3.40 8.15 -3.10
C ILE A 335 2.37 8.72 -2.15
N ILE A 336 2.15 8.06 -1.00
CA ILE A 336 1.25 8.55 0.06
C ILE A 336 1.79 9.87 0.65
N THR A 337 3.11 9.97 0.82
CA THR A 337 3.77 11.22 1.23
C THR A 337 3.57 12.35 0.22
N LEU A 338 3.62 12.06 -1.08
CA LEU A 338 3.29 13.06 -2.10
C LEU A 338 1.80 13.45 -2.04
N ALA A 339 0.91 12.48 -1.82
CA ALA A 339 -0.52 12.75 -1.66
C ALA A 339 -0.81 13.66 -0.44
N ASP A 340 -0.13 13.45 0.69
CA ASP A 340 -0.18 14.34 1.86
C ASP A 340 0.18 15.78 1.48
N GLN A 341 1.32 15.97 0.80
CA GLN A 341 1.84 17.28 0.42
C GLN A 341 0.96 18.01 -0.60
N MET A 342 0.23 17.25 -1.41
CA MET A 342 -0.55 17.75 -2.54
C MET A 342 -2.05 17.93 -2.22
N GLY A 343 -2.50 17.47 -1.05
CA GLY A 343 -3.93 17.49 -0.73
C GLY A 343 -4.73 16.49 -1.56
N LEU A 344 -4.17 15.29 -1.79
CA LEU A 344 -4.87 14.18 -2.44
C LEU A 344 -5.38 13.20 -1.39
N LEU A 345 -6.55 12.62 -1.64
CA LEU A 345 -7.15 11.57 -0.85
C LEU A 345 -6.59 10.21 -1.27
N VAL A 346 -6.44 9.30 -0.32
CA VAL A 346 -5.93 7.94 -0.55
C VAL A 346 -6.91 6.95 0.09
N ILE A 347 -7.42 6.03 -0.73
CA ILE A 347 -7.96 4.77 -0.21
C ILE A 347 -6.80 3.79 -0.22
N ASP A 348 -6.30 3.45 0.95
CA ASP A 348 -5.15 2.57 1.06
C ASP A 348 -5.62 1.11 1.08
N GLU A 349 -5.12 0.30 0.15
CA GLU A 349 -5.62 -1.06 -0.06
C GLU A 349 -4.60 -2.10 0.37
N ILE A 350 -5.10 -3.07 1.12
CA ILE A 350 -4.36 -4.23 1.56
C ILE A 350 -4.24 -5.23 0.40
N SER A 351 -3.08 -5.86 0.24
CA SER A 351 -2.77 -6.86 -0.81
C SER A 351 -3.48 -8.21 -0.63
N ALA A 352 -4.74 -8.21 -0.22
CA ALA A 352 -5.57 -9.40 -0.04
C ALA A 352 -6.36 -9.72 -1.32
N ALA A 353 -5.64 -10.14 -2.36
CA ALA A 353 -6.18 -10.46 -3.68
C ALA A 353 -6.06 -11.95 -4.04
N GLY A 354 -6.85 -12.39 -5.03
CA GLY A 354 -6.87 -13.77 -5.54
C GLY A 354 -7.59 -14.76 -4.61
N MET A 355 -8.29 -14.27 -3.59
CA MET A 355 -9.09 -15.09 -2.68
C MET A 355 -10.39 -15.44 -3.40
N GLY A 356 -10.69 -16.72 -3.63
CA GLY A 356 -11.96 -17.13 -4.24
C GLY A 356 -11.95 -17.46 -5.73
N ILE A 357 -10.79 -17.70 -6.35
CA ILE A 357 -10.75 -18.40 -7.63
C ILE A 357 -11.35 -19.81 -7.45
N LYS A 358 -12.51 -20.04 -8.06
CA LYS A 358 -13.31 -21.27 -7.95
C LYS A 358 -13.10 -22.26 -9.08
N ASN A 359 -12.67 -21.80 -10.25
CA ASN A 359 -12.44 -22.64 -11.41
C ASN A 359 -10.96 -22.68 -11.79
N VAL A 360 -10.33 -23.76 -11.34
CA VAL A 360 -9.02 -24.25 -11.82
C VAL A 360 -9.25 -25.11 -13.08
N ALA A 361 -10.14 -24.68 -13.98
CA ALA A 361 -10.46 -25.46 -15.17
C ALA A 361 -9.29 -25.55 -16.18
N ASP A 362 -8.18 -24.84 -15.93
CA ASP A 362 -6.93 -24.98 -16.67
C ASP A 362 -5.82 -25.77 -15.94
N PHE A 363 -6.03 -26.21 -14.68
CA PHE A 363 -5.02 -27.00 -13.95
C PHE A 363 -5.66 -28.06 -13.05
N ASP A 364 -6.02 -29.21 -13.63
CA ASP A 364 -6.25 -30.49 -12.96
C ASP A 364 -6.96 -30.43 -11.58
N ASP A 365 -8.29 -30.40 -11.65
CA ASP A 365 -9.23 -31.14 -10.81
C ASP A 365 -8.81 -31.39 -9.34
N LYS A 366 -8.66 -30.32 -8.54
CA LYS A 366 -8.86 -30.30 -7.08
C LYS A 366 -9.44 -28.93 -6.70
N GLY A 367 -10.59 -28.92 -6.01
CA GLY A 367 -11.41 -27.74 -5.76
C GLY A 367 -10.68 -26.51 -5.17
N SER A 368 -11.36 -25.35 -5.22
CA SER A 368 -10.86 -24.03 -4.80
C SER A 368 -9.87 -24.12 -3.62
N TYR A 369 -8.60 -23.80 -3.84
CA TYR A 369 -7.54 -23.91 -2.82
C TYR A 369 -7.90 -23.24 -1.50
N TYR A 370 -8.62 -22.11 -1.58
CA TYR A 370 -9.06 -21.35 -0.41
C TYR A 370 -10.17 -22.04 0.41
N SER A 371 -10.95 -22.96 -0.19
CA SER A 371 -12.06 -23.64 0.51
C SER A 371 -11.61 -24.56 1.66
N GLN A 372 -10.32 -24.92 1.73
CA GLN A 372 -9.78 -25.79 2.77
C GLN A 372 -9.54 -25.00 4.07
N ALA A 373 -10.05 -25.49 5.21
CA ALA A 373 -10.03 -24.77 6.47
C ALA A 373 -8.62 -24.40 6.96
N ASP A 374 -7.64 -25.28 6.76
CA ASP A 374 -6.25 -25.03 7.14
C ASP A 374 -5.57 -23.98 6.26
N VAL A 375 -5.93 -23.92 4.97
CA VAL A 375 -5.54 -22.83 4.07
C VAL A 375 -6.09 -21.51 4.57
N LYS A 376 -7.39 -21.43 4.88
CA LYS A 376 -8.03 -20.20 5.39
C LYS A 376 -7.34 -19.67 6.64
N ILE A 377 -7.01 -20.54 7.60
CA ILE A 377 -6.33 -20.14 8.84
C ILE A 377 -4.95 -19.53 8.56
N ARG A 378 -4.16 -20.15 7.68
CA ARG A 378 -2.81 -19.64 7.34
C ARG A 378 -2.87 -18.35 6.52
N VAL A 379 -3.79 -18.26 5.56
CA VAL A 379 -4.03 -17.02 4.80
C VAL A 379 -4.48 -15.90 5.74
N MET A 380 -5.34 -16.20 6.72
CA MET A 380 -5.79 -15.21 7.71
C MET A 380 -4.63 -14.66 8.53
N GLN A 381 -3.70 -15.51 8.98
CA GLN A 381 -2.50 -15.05 9.69
C GLN A 381 -1.63 -14.12 8.82
N SER A 382 -1.45 -14.48 7.55
CA SER A 382 -0.77 -13.63 6.56
C SER A 382 -1.49 -12.29 6.40
N HIS A 383 -2.82 -12.32 6.27
CA HIS A 383 -3.65 -11.15 6.12
C HIS A 383 -3.56 -10.21 7.33
N LEU A 384 -3.71 -10.74 8.55
CA LEU A 384 -3.59 -9.95 9.78
C LEU A 384 -2.19 -9.33 9.91
N ASN A 385 -1.14 -10.02 9.48
CA ASN A 385 0.21 -9.47 9.46
C ASN A 385 0.34 -8.31 8.46
N ILE A 386 -0.26 -8.41 7.27
CA ILE A 386 -0.26 -7.33 6.28
C ILE A 386 -1.06 -6.13 6.79
N VAL A 387 -2.28 -6.35 7.28
CA VAL A 387 -3.12 -5.32 7.91
C VAL A 387 -2.35 -4.61 9.02
N LYS A 388 -1.69 -5.35 9.90
CA LYS A 388 -0.83 -4.77 10.95
C LYS A 388 0.30 -3.94 10.37
N ALA A 389 1.01 -4.45 9.38
CA ALA A 389 2.20 -3.78 8.84
C ALA A 389 1.82 -2.46 8.15
N ILE A 390 0.84 -2.50 7.25
CA ILE A 390 0.42 -1.36 6.44
C ILE A 390 -0.30 -0.31 7.28
N MET A 391 -1.27 -0.71 8.10
CA MET A 391 -1.96 0.28 8.94
C MET A 391 -1.02 0.93 9.95
N ASN A 392 -0.02 0.22 10.50
CA ASN A 392 0.95 0.88 11.38
C ASN A 392 1.90 1.81 10.64
N ARG A 393 2.24 1.52 9.38
CA ARG A 393 3.05 2.41 8.53
C ARG A 393 2.26 3.68 8.22
N ASP A 394 1.01 3.52 7.75
CA ASP A 394 0.29 4.59 7.06
C ASP A 394 -0.73 5.34 7.92
N LYS A 395 -0.98 4.89 9.17
CA LYS A 395 -1.98 5.50 10.06
C LYS A 395 -1.82 7.00 10.27
N ASN A 396 -0.60 7.53 10.15
CA ASN A 396 -0.29 8.93 10.39
C ASN A 396 -0.28 9.79 9.10
N HIS A 397 -0.55 9.20 7.92
CA HIS A 397 -0.73 9.97 6.70
C HIS A 397 -2.09 10.69 6.71
N SER A 398 -2.06 11.96 6.34
CA SER A 398 -3.26 12.81 6.32
C SER A 398 -4.11 12.55 5.09
N SER A 399 -3.50 12.12 4.01
CA SER A 399 -4.15 11.72 2.77
C SER A 399 -4.97 10.44 2.90
N VAL A 400 -4.59 9.50 3.78
CA VAL A 400 -5.30 8.22 3.96
C VAL A 400 -6.66 8.44 4.62
N ILE A 401 -7.73 8.26 3.84
CA ILE A 401 -9.11 8.52 4.26
C ILE A 401 -9.89 7.27 4.64
N GLY A 402 -9.46 6.12 4.18
CA GLY A 402 -10.10 4.84 4.46
C GLY A 402 -9.22 3.68 4.00
N TRP A 403 -9.59 2.49 4.44
CA TRP A 403 -8.81 1.27 4.21
C TRP A 403 -9.65 0.26 3.44
N SER A 404 -9.16 -0.23 2.30
CA SER A 404 -9.75 -1.38 1.61
C SER A 404 -9.04 -2.65 2.07
N LEU A 405 -9.75 -3.53 2.79
CA LEU A 405 -9.14 -4.71 3.41
C LEU A 405 -9.13 -5.95 2.49
N PHE A 406 -9.85 -5.91 1.37
CA PHE A 406 -9.95 -7.03 0.44
C PHE A 406 -10.03 -6.52 -0.99
N TYR A 407 -9.45 -7.28 -1.92
CA TYR A 407 -9.54 -6.98 -3.35
C TYR A 407 -10.13 -8.17 -4.11
N GLU A 408 -11.36 -7.97 -4.56
CA GLU A 408 -12.18 -8.91 -5.36
C GLU A 408 -12.23 -10.33 -4.77
N PRO A 409 -12.64 -10.50 -3.49
CA PRO A 409 -12.76 -11.82 -2.91
C PRO A 409 -13.97 -12.57 -3.49
N GLY A 410 -13.75 -13.76 -4.06
CA GLY A 410 -14.79 -14.66 -4.56
C GLY A 410 -15.35 -15.61 -3.49
N MET A 411 -16.09 -15.07 -2.52
CA MET A 411 -16.45 -15.76 -1.27
C MET A 411 -17.98 -15.82 -1.12
N LEU A 412 -18.58 -17.00 -1.37
CA LEU A 412 -20.04 -17.16 -1.52
C LEU A 412 -20.75 -17.89 -0.38
N VAL A 413 -20.03 -18.28 0.67
CA VAL A 413 -20.62 -19.05 1.77
C VAL A 413 -20.49 -18.30 3.08
N ASP A 414 -21.54 -18.35 3.91
CA ASP A 414 -21.56 -17.66 5.21
C ASP A 414 -20.48 -18.18 6.18
N ASP A 415 -19.96 -19.40 5.96
CA ASP A 415 -18.82 -19.95 6.71
C ASP A 415 -17.54 -19.08 6.61
N ASP A 416 -17.46 -18.20 5.60
CA ASP A 416 -16.37 -17.22 5.45
C ASP A 416 -16.53 -15.99 6.36
N GLU A 417 -17.71 -15.75 6.94
CA GLU A 417 -18.00 -14.57 7.77
C GLU A 417 -16.99 -14.40 8.90
N ARG A 418 -16.60 -15.51 9.54
CA ARG A 418 -15.62 -15.49 10.63
C ARG A 418 -14.29 -14.86 10.19
N TYR A 419 -13.83 -15.17 8.98
CA TYR A 419 -12.59 -14.61 8.44
C TYR A 419 -12.69 -13.10 8.31
N PHE A 420 -13.77 -12.60 7.70
CA PHE A 420 -14.00 -11.17 7.53
C PHE A 420 -14.10 -10.47 8.89
N ASN A 421 -14.89 -11.02 9.81
CA ASN A 421 -15.04 -10.47 11.15
C ASN A 421 -13.69 -10.36 11.88
N GLU A 422 -12.85 -11.39 11.85
CA GLU A 422 -11.53 -11.36 12.51
C GLU A 422 -10.62 -10.26 11.90
N VAL A 423 -10.61 -10.12 10.57
CA VAL A 423 -9.83 -9.08 9.87
C VAL A 423 -10.33 -7.68 10.19
N TYR A 424 -11.64 -7.42 10.05
CA TYR A 424 -12.24 -6.12 10.33
C TYR A 424 -12.13 -5.73 11.81
N ALA A 425 -12.38 -6.68 12.73
CA ALA A 425 -12.23 -6.45 14.15
C ALA A 425 -10.79 -6.08 14.49
N TYR A 426 -9.81 -6.76 13.89
CA TYR A 426 -8.40 -6.45 14.11
C TYR A 426 -8.01 -5.08 13.54
N ALA A 427 -8.41 -4.75 12.31
CA ALA A 427 -8.17 -3.44 11.70
C ALA A 427 -8.70 -2.28 12.57
N LYS A 428 -9.92 -2.43 13.13
CA LYS A 428 -10.50 -1.45 14.06
C LYS A 428 -9.67 -1.22 15.33
N THR A 429 -8.89 -2.21 15.78
CA THR A 429 -7.99 -2.03 16.94
C THR A 429 -6.72 -1.25 16.61
N LEU A 430 -6.36 -1.15 15.33
CA LEU A 430 -5.12 -0.53 14.88
C LEU A 430 -5.30 0.95 14.53
N ASP A 431 -6.45 1.33 13.98
CA ASP A 431 -6.70 2.71 13.58
C ASP A 431 -7.42 3.54 14.66
N ARG A 432 -6.66 4.41 15.34
CA ARG A 432 -7.20 5.31 16.37
C ARG A 432 -7.97 6.50 15.82
N GLN A 433 -7.89 6.75 14.51
CA GLN A 433 -8.71 7.75 13.84
C GLN A 433 -10.08 7.20 13.45
N TYR A 434 -10.32 5.89 13.60
CA TYR A 434 -11.58 5.23 13.27
C TYR A 434 -12.04 5.52 11.83
N ARG A 435 -11.08 5.55 10.88
CA ARG A 435 -11.42 5.82 9.48
C ARG A 435 -12.30 4.69 8.91
N PRO A 436 -13.13 5.01 7.91
CA PRO A 436 -13.94 4.03 7.19
C PRO A 436 -13.11 2.83 6.70
N LEU A 437 -13.66 1.63 6.88
CA LEU A 437 -13.13 0.39 6.33
C LEU A 437 -14.04 -0.08 5.20
N GLY A 438 -13.47 -0.58 4.11
CA GLY A 438 -14.21 -1.08 2.96
C GLY A 438 -13.51 -2.23 2.27
N MET A 439 -14.01 -2.60 1.10
CA MET A 439 -13.39 -3.58 0.22
C MET A 439 -13.70 -3.28 -1.24
N THR A 440 -12.90 -3.86 -2.13
CA THR A 440 -13.18 -3.91 -3.57
C THR A 440 -13.88 -5.23 -3.90
N VAL A 441 -15.03 -5.17 -4.59
CA VAL A 441 -15.84 -6.31 -5.04
C VAL A 441 -16.17 -6.18 -6.51
N ASN A 442 -16.53 -7.30 -7.16
CA ASN A 442 -17.00 -7.28 -8.54
C ASN A 442 -18.37 -6.61 -8.67
N LEU A 443 -18.71 -6.22 -9.90
CA LEU A 443 -20.01 -5.67 -10.27
C LEU A 443 -21.19 -6.61 -9.94
N SER A 444 -20.99 -7.93 -9.98
CA SER A 444 -21.99 -8.91 -9.57
C SER A 444 -22.16 -8.93 -8.05
N VAL A 445 -23.34 -8.53 -7.57
CA VAL A 445 -23.70 -8.58 -6.14
C VAL A 445 -23.72 -10.00 -5.58
N ASN A 446 -23.84 -11.00 -6.46
CA ASN A 446 -23.89 -12.41 -6.09
C ASN A 446 -22.51 -13.03 -5.93
N ASP A 447 -21.42 -12.26 -6.12
CA ASP A 447 -20.04 -12.76 -5.99
C ASP A 447 -19.52 -12.76 -4.54
N ILE A 448 -20.29 -12.19 -3.62
CA ILE A 448 -19.92 -12.00 -2.21
C ILE A 448 -21.10 -12.29 -1.27
N CYS A 449 -20.83 -12.87 -0.10
CA CYS A 449 -21.83 -13.18 0.90
C CYS A 449 -22.40 -11.91 1.59
N LYS A 450 -23.68 -11.91 1.98
CA LYS A 450 -24.33 -10.74 2.61
C LYS A 450 -23.69 -10.37 3.95
N SER A 451 -23.34 -11.36 4.77
CA SER A 451 -22.72 -11.12 6.08
C SER A 451 -21.32 -10.50 5.93
N CYS A 452 -20.59 -10.82 4.85
CA CYS A 452 -19.30 -10.24 4.50
C CYS A 452 -19.41 -8.72 4.22
N ILE A 453 -20.53 -8.26 3.66
CA ILE A 453 -20.78 -6.85 3.30
C ILE A 453 -21.07 -5.99 4.54
N ALA A 454 -21.68 -6.56 5.59
CA ALA A 454 -22.13 -5.80 6.77
C ALA A 454 -21.00 -5.11 7.57
N TYR A 455 -19.74 -5.51 7.36
CA TYR A 455 -18.59 -4.94 8.05
C TYR A 455 -18.02 -3.66 7.40
N ASN A 456 -18.52 -3.29 6.23
CA ASN A 456 -17.99 -2.22 5.39
C ASN A 456 -18.73 -0.90 5.62
N ASN A 457 -17.98 0.19 5.60
CA ASN A 457 -18.50 1.56 5.56
C ASN A 457 -18.69 2.06 4.12
N PHE A 458 -17.99 1.47 3.15
CA PHE A 458 -18.09 1.75 1.72
C PHE A 458 -17.66 0.52 0.91
N LEU A 459 -18.07 0.44 -0.35
CA LEU A 459 -17.59 -0.57 -1.30
C LEU A 459 -17.00 0.08 -2.54
N ILE A 460 -15.91 -0.48 -3.05
CA ILE A 460 -15.42 -0.19 -4.39
C ILE A 460 -15.99 -1.27 -5.32
N ILE A 461 -16.84 -0.88 -6.26
CA ILE A 461 -17.44 -1.78 -7.25
C ILE A 461 -16.56 -1.76 -8.49
N SER A 462 -15.95 -2.91 -8.80
CA SER A 462 -15.04 -3.10 -9.92
C SER A 462 -15.79 -3.65 -11.12
N GLN A 463 -15.79 -2.90 -12.22
CA GLN A 463 -16.30 -3.38 -13.50
C GLN A 463 -15.15 -3.87 -14.38
N TRP A 464 -15.32 -5.07 -14.92
CA TRP A 464 -14.41 -5.68 -15.87
C TRP A 464 -14.95 -5.62 -17.30
N VAL A 465 -14.05 -5.53 -18.29
CA VAL A 465 -14.40 -5.81 -19.68
C VAL A 465 -14.42 -7.34 -19.84
N HIS A 466 -15.60 -7.95 -19.92
CA HIS A 466 -15.75 -9.39 -20.12
C HIS A 466 -15.89 -9.77 -21.61
N GLY A 467 -15.33 -10.92 -22.00
CA GLY A 467 -15.55 -11.56 -23.31
C GLY A 467 -14.80 -10.93 -24.49
N GLU A 468 -14.96 -11.51 -25.70
CA GLU A 468 -14.48 -10.91 -26.95
C GLU A 468 -15.25 -9.60 -27.23
N PHE A 469 -14.77 -8.51 -26.63
CA PHE A 469 -15.09 -7.11 -26.96
C PHE A 469 -16.56 -6.69 -26.85
N ALA A 470 -17.11 -6.73 -25.63
CA ALA A 470 -18.33 -5.98 -25.32
C ALA A 470 -18.15 -4.52 -25.75
N GLY A 471 -19.04 -4.03 -26.62
CA GLY A 471 -19.04 -2.65 -27.08
C GLY A 471 -19.38 -1.68 -25.94
N PRO A 472 -19.08 -0.37 -26.09
CA PRO A 472 -19.32 0.64 -25.06
C PRO A 472 -20.72 0.62 -24.45
N GLU A 473 -21.75 0.39 -25.28
CA GLU A 473 -23.15 0.33 -24.89
C GLU A 473 -23.46 -0.87 -24.00
N ALA A 474 -23.04 -2.08 -24.41
CA ALA A 474 -23.22 -3.28 -23.60
C ALA A 474 -22.53 -3.16 -22.23
N LEU A 475 -21.35 -2.53 -22.19
CA LEU A 475 -20.61 -2.32 -20.96
C LEU A 475 -21.30 -1.29 -20.05
N ALA A 476 -21.89 -0.23 -20.61
CA ALA A 476 -22.68 0.74 -19.85
C ALA A 476 -24.01 0.12 -19.33
N ASP A 477 -24.65 -0.74 -20.13
CA ASP A 477 -25.85 -1.49 -19.74
C ASP A 477 -25.56 -2.44 -18.58
N ASP A 478 -24.47 -3.22 -18.66
CA ASP A 478 -23.99 -4.10 -17.59
C ASP A 478 -23.74 -3.30 -16.30
N LEU A 479 -23.10 -2.14 -16.42
CA LEU A 479 -22.85 -1.24 -15.28
C LEU A 479 -24.18 -0.79 -14.65
N SER A 480 -25.13 -0.36 -15.49
CA SER A 480 -26.43 0.12 -15.04
C SER A 480 -27.22 -0.98 -14.33
N GLN A 481 -27.23 -2.19 -14.88
CA GLN A 481 -27.87 -3.35 -14.26
C GLN A 481 -27.20 -3.72 -12.94
N GLY A 482 -25.88 -3.90 -12.93
CA GLY A 482 -25.16 -4.30 -11.72
C GLY A 482 -25.32 -3.29 -10.58
N LEU A 483 -25.21 -1.98 -10.87
CA LEU A 483 -25.46 -0.94 -9.87
C LEU A 483 -26.90 -0.92 -9.39
N HIS A 484 -27.88 -1.22 -10.25
CA HIS A 484 -29.28 -1.36 -9.83
C HIS A 484 -29.45 -2.48 -8.81
N GLU A 485 -28.87 -3.66 -9.07
CA GLU A 485 -28.93 -4.81 -8.16
C GLU A 485 -28.24 -4.51 -6.81
N TRP A 486 -27.08 -3.83 -6.84
CA TRP A 486 -26.40 -3.36 -5.64
C TRP A 486 -27.25 -2.38 -4.83
N GLN A 487 -27.89 -1.42 -5.49
CA GLN A 487 -28.77 -0.43 -4.83
C GLN A 487 -30.04 -1.06 -4.25
N GLU A 488 -30.62 -2.05 -4.94
CA GLU A 488 -31.80 -2.75 -4.43
C GLU A 488 -31.48 -3.51 -3.14
N GLN A 489 -30.32 -4.18 -3.10
CA GLN A 489 -29.91 -4.95 -1.92
C GLN A 489 -29.30 -4.09 -0.81
N TYR A 490 -28.57 -3.03 -1.16
CA TYR A 490 -27.81 -2.18 -0.23
C TYR A 490 -28.03 -0.68 -0.51
N PRO A 491 -29.26 -0.15 -0.35
CA PRO A 491 -29.64 1.20 -0.79
C PRO A 491 -28.93 2.35 -0.05
N THR A 492 -28.26 2.04 1.07
CA THR A 492 -27.56 3.01 1.92
C THR A 492 -26.05 2.83 1.94
N MET A 493 -25.52 1.79 1.26
CA MET A 493 -24.08 1.56 1.19
C MET A 493 -23.46 2.59 0.22
N PRO A 494 -22.46 3.38 0.64
CA PRO A 494 -21.69 4.21 -0.27
C PRO A 494 -20.94 3.35 -1.30
N LEU A 495 -21.17 3.61 -2.57
CA LEU A 495 -20.54 2.90 -3.69
C LEU A 495 -19.54 3.82 -4.38
N ILE A 496 -18.32 3.32 -4.58
CA ILE A 496 -17.28 3.94 -5.40
C ILE A 496 -17.10 3.05 -6.61
N VAL A 497 -17.27 3.56 -7.82
CA VAL A 497 -17.23 2.73 -9.02
C VAL A 497 -15.86 2.82 -9.68
N ARG A 498 -15.15 1.70 -9.76
CA ARG A 498 -13.98 1.56 -10.64
C ARG A 498 -14.49 1.20 -12.03
N LEU A 499 -14.39 2.19 -12.92
CA LEU A 499 -14.82 2.08 -14.30
C LEU A 499 -13.89 1.15 -15.07
N ALA A 500 -14.48 0.39 -15.99
CA ALA A 500 -13.72 -0.46 -16.88
C ALA A 500 -12.85 0.38 -17.84
N GLU A 501 -11.72 -0.18 -18.26
CA GLU A 501 -10.87 0.45 -19.27
C GLU A 501 -10.55 -0.50 -20.42
N TYR A 502 -10.67 0.01 -21.65
CA TYR A 502 -10.27 -0.69 -22.87
C TYR A 502 -8.74 -0.68 -23.06
N ASN A 503 -8.00 -0.96 -22.00
CA ASN A 503 -6.54 -1.01 -21.99
C ASN A 503 -6.00 -2.29 -21.31
N HIS A 504 -6.88 -3.27 -21.10
CA HIS A 504 -6.50 -4.62 -20.66
C HIS A 504 -5.63 -5.33 -21.71
N ARG A 505 -4.82 -6.29 -21.27
CA ARG A 505 -3.88 -7.06 -22.12
C ARG A 505 -4.60 -7.69 -23.32
N ASP A 506 -5.81 -8.17 -23.12
CA ASP A 506 -6.61 -8.84 -24.16
C ASP A 506 -7.15 -7.86 -25.22
N VAL A 507 -7.26 -6.57 -24.91
CA VAL A 507 -7.70 -5.52 -25.85
C VAL A 507 -6.53 -4.92 -26.63
N LYS A 508 -5.36 -4.81 -26.01
CA LYS A 508 -4.15 -4.23 -26.62
C LYS A 508 -3.70 -4.94 -27.90
N ASN A 509 -4.01 -6.23 -28.03
CA ASN A 509 -3.60 -7.06 -29.16
C ASN A 509 -4.50 -6.93 -30.40
N TYR A 510 -5.71 -6.38 -30.25
CA TYR A 510 -6.72 -6.38 -31.32
C TYR A 510 -7.07 -4.99 -31.84
N PHE A 511 -6.88 -3.95 -31.01
CA PHE A 511 -7.18 -2.56 -31.36
C PHE A 511 -5.93 -1.69 -31.32
N SER A 512 -5.83 -0.75 -32.25
CA SER A 512 -4.85 0.34 -32.22
C SER A 512 -5.08 1.24 -31.00
N VAL A 513 -4.07 2.05 -30.64
CA VAL A 513 -4.20 3.02 -29.54
C VAL A 513 -5.37 3.99 -29.79
N ALA A 514 -5.55 4.44 -31.04
CA ALA A 514 -6.62 5.37 -31.40
C ALA A 514 -8.00 4.74 -31.23
N GLU A 515 -8.21 3.52 -31.73
CA GLU A 515 -9.49 2.80 -31.56
C GLU A 515 -9.81 2.56 -30.08
N ARG A 516 -8.81 2.22 -29.26
CA ARG A 516 -9.03 2.06 -27.82
C ARG A 516 -9.42 3.37 -27.14
N ILE A 517 -8.81 4.49 -27.52
CA ILE A 517 -9.20 5.81 -27.02
C ILE A 517 -10.65 6.10 -27.41
N ASP A 518 -11.01 5.94 -28.69
CA ASP A 518 -12.37 6.23 -29.18
C ASP A 518 -13.43 5.39 -28.47
N ILE A 519 -13.19 4.08 -28.32
CA ILE A 519 -14.09 3.14 -27.63
C ILE A 519 -14.20 3.49 -26.14
N ASN A 520 -13.07 3.77 -25.49
CA ASN A 520 -13.04 4.11 -24.07
C ASN A 520 -13.80 5.42 -23.80
N GLU A 521 -13.65 6.42 -24.68
CA GLU A 521 -14.36 7.68 -24.57
C GLU A 521 -15.87 7.53 -24.73
N GLN A 522 -16.33 6.71 -25.69
CA GLN A 522 -17.74 6.40 -25.86
C GLN A 522 -18.32 5.72 -24.62
N TYR A 523 -17.59 4.76 -24.05
CA TYR A 523 -18.02 4.07 -22.83
C TYR A 523 -18.07 5.02 -21.64
N LEU A 524 -17.03 5.82 -21.41
CA LEU A 524 -16.97 6.73 -20.26
C LEU A 524 -18.13 7.73 -20.27
N LEU A 525 -18.51 8.27 -21.43
CA LEU A 525 -19.65 9.18 -21.54
C LEU A 525 -20.96 8.52 -21.09
N GLN A 526 -21.21 7.28 -21.51
CA GLN A 526 -22.40 6.53 -21.11
C GLN A 526 -22.35 6.09 -19.65
N ALA A 527 -21.19 5.63 -19.19
CA ALA A 527 -20.98 5.27 -17.79
C ALA A 527 -21.23 6.45 -16.87
N TYR A 528 -20.79 7.67 -17.21
CA TYR A 528 -21.06 8.87 -16.42
C TYR A 528 -22.56 9.18 -16.31
N GLU A 529 -23.33 8.99 -17.39
CA GLU A 529 -24.80 9.12 -17.34
C GLU A 529 -25.43 8.10 -16.40
N VAL A 530 -24.93 6.85 -16.41
CA VAL A 530 -25.35 5.81 -15.45
C VAL A 530 -25.03 6.25 -14.02
N LEU A 531 -23.82 6.72 -13.74
CA LEU A 531 -23.41 7.12 -12.39
C LEU A 531 -24.23 8.31 -11.85
N GLU A 532 -24.57 9.29 -12.69
CA GLU A 532 -25.40 10.46 -12.29
C GLU A 532 -26.79 10.09 -11.80
N GLN A 533 -27.33 8.95 -12.26
CA GLN A 533 -28.66 8.48 -11.89
C GLN A 533 -28.68 7.72 -10.55
N ARG A 534 -27.52 7.56 -9.88
CA ARG A 534 -27.36 6.68 -8.72
C ARG A 534 -27.02 7.48 -7.47
N HIS A 535 -27.98 7.61 -6.55
CA HIS A 535 -27.87 8.50 -5.38
C HIS A 535 -26.79 8.11 -4.36
N ASN A 536 -26.45 6.83 -4.26
CA ASN A 536 -25.43 6.31 -3.33
C ASN A 536 -24.07 6.04 -4.00
N VAL A 537 -23.90 6.45 -5.28
CA VAL A 537 -22.59 6.46 -5.91
C VAL A 537 -21.87 7.74 -5.51
N VAL A 538 -20.79 7.58 -4.76
CA VAL A 538 -20.03 8.68 -4.15
C VAL A 538 -18.57 8.73 -4.57
N GLY A 539 -18.23 7.96 -5.61
CA GLY A 539 -16.95 8.06 -6.25
C GLY A 539 -16.89 7.34 -7.59
N GLU A 540 -15.96 7.80 -8.42
CA GLU A 540 -15.59 7.21 -9.70
C GLU A 540 -14.06 7.11 -9.76
N LEU A 541 -13.57 5.92 -10.12
CA LEU A 541 -12.16 5.57 -10.18
C LEU A 541 -11.83 5.08 -11.59
N MET A 542 -10.73 5.57 -12.14
CA MET A 542 -10.17 5.15 -13.43
C MET A 542 -8.88 4.36 -13.22
N ASP A 543 -8.54 3.46 -14.13
CA ASP A 543 -7.26 2.73 -14.08
C ASP A 543 -6.08 3.56 -14.63
N SER A 544 -6.35 4.50 -15.54
CA SER A 544 -5.33 5.31 -16.20
C SER A 544 -5.89 6.61 -16.80
N LEU A 545 -5.10 7.69 -16.68
CA LEU A 545 -5.35 8.96 -17.38
C LEU A 545 -4.82 8.97 -18.83
N GLN A 546 -4.20 7.89 -19.30
CA GLN A 546 -3.49 7.90 -20.59
C GLN A 546 -4.38 7.63 -21.81
N ILE A 547 -5.45 6.84 -21.65
CA ILE A 547 -6.31 6.38 -22.75
C ILE A 547 -7.60 7.19 -22.89
N THR A 548 -7.68 8.35 -22.28
CA THR A 548 -8.87 9.22 -22.30
C THR A 548 -8.44 10.65 -22.60
N HIS A 549 -9.09 11.30 -23.55
CA HIS A 549 -8.80 12.69 -23.85
C HIS A 549 -9.07 13.58 -22.62
N PRO A 550 -8.10 14.43 -22.20
CA PRO A 550 -8.22 15.29 -21.02
C PRO A 550 -9.48 16.15 -20.95
N ALA A 551 -10.05 16.54 -22.10
CA ALA A 551 -11.27 17.35 -22.15
C ALA A 551 -12.51 16.62 -21.60
N ILE A 552 -12.62 15.30 -21.82
CA ILE A 552 -13.75 14.50 -21.31
C ILE A 552 -13.67 14.42 -19.79
N ILE A 553 -12.48 14.11 -19.26
CA ILE A 553 -12.23 14.08 -17.82
C ILE A 553 -12.51 15.45 -17.20
N ARG A 554 -11.96 16.54 -17.76
CA ARG A 554 -12.18 17.89 -17.24
C ARG A 554 -13.65 18.30 -17.25
N ARG A 555 -14.41 17.92 -18.28
CA ARG A 555 -15.84 18.19 -18.34
C ARG A 555 -16.58 17.49 -17.20
N ARG A 556 -16.20 16.26 -16.87
CA ARG A 556 -16.79 15.52 -15.74
C ARG A 556 -16.34 16.07 -14.38
N TRP A 557 -15.05 16.35 -14.21
CA TRP A 557 -14.43 16.63 -12.91
C TRP A 557 -14.37 18.11 -12.51
N LYS A 558 -14.38 19.07 -13.45
CA LYS A 558 -14.23 20.50 -13.09
C LYS A 558 -15.52 21.22 -12.69
N HIS A 559 -16.70 20.64 -12.95
CA HIS A 559 -17.98 21.32 -12.67
C HIS A 559 -18.42 21.30 -11.19
N THR A 560 -17.54 20.98 -10.23
CA THR A 560 -17.98 20.63 -8.86
C THR A 560 -17.00 21.02 -7.76
N ILE A 561 -15.99 21.86 -8.05
CA ILE A 561 -15.08 22.42 -7.03
C ILE A 561 -15.53 23.84 -6.67
#